data_AF-A0A517WNK2-F1
#
_entry.id   AF-A0A517WNK2-F1
#
_cell.length_a   1.000
_cell.length_b   1.000
_cell.length_c   1.000
_cell.angle_alpha   90.00
_cell.angle_beta   90.00
_cell.angle_gamma   90.00
#
_symmetry.space_group_name_H-M   'P 1'
#
loop_
_entity.id
_entity.type
_entity.pdbx_description
1 polymer ?
#
loop_
_entity_poly.entity_id
_entity_poly.type
_entity_poly.pdbx_seq_one_letter_code
_entity_poly.pdbx_strand_id
1 'polypeptide(L)'
;MNKLRMIETVRTNSALNITSALPKGVSLIEMLLAMALMSVIFTLGASILAFLMRVEMEGTNRIQKTFNLQRLSHQFREDARSAQSVEIVPENNKKSTILKFEMKPETSILYSENTQGNGILRLKKQSNKTITRTEYPISEDALYFEIEKQNPGLMVSMNFRILPEVLHENQTLNKPGNSFKVESQVNRKFSIQKSTPK
;
A
#
# COMPACT_ATOMS: atom_id res chain seq x y z
N MET A 1 -72.68 68.50 -35.67
CA MET A 1 -72.57 68.97 -34.27
C MET A 1 -72.11 67.77 -33.44
N ASN A 2 -70.80 67.53 -33.31
CA ASN A 2 -69.90 68.04 -32.27
C ASN A 2 -70.36 67.75 -30.82
N LYS A 3 -69.74 66.73 -30.20
CA LYS A 3 -69.37 66.72 -28.77
C LYS A 3 -68.48 65.49 -28.52
N LEU A 4 -67.17 65.69 -28.62
CA LEU A 4 -66.24 65.99 -27.52
C LEU A 4 -65.63 64.69 -26.97
N ARG A 5 -64.39 64.44 -27.41
CA ARG A 5 -63.41 63.68 -26.62
C ARG A 5 -63.36 64.26 -25.22
N MET A 6 -63.39 63.41 -24.20
CA MET A 6 -62.76 63.72 -22.92
C MET A 6 -61.95 62.49 -22.50
N ILE A 7 -60.64 62.73 -22.39
CA ILE A 7 -59.63 61.78 -21.94
C ILE A 7 -59.75 61.75 -20.41
N GLU A 8 -60.25 60.67 -19.85
CA GLU A 8 -60.05 60.39 -18.43
C GLU A 8 -58.80 59.53 -18.27
N THR A 9 -57.77 60.17 -17.75
CA THR A 9 -56.56 59.55 -17.20
C THR A 9 -56.95 58.59 -16.08
N VAL A 10 -56.99 57.29 -16.39
CA VAL A 10 -57.06 56.26 -15.35
C VAL A 10 -55.72 56.23 -14.64
N ARG A 11 -55.69 56.89 -13.49
CA ARG A 11 -54.61 56.86 -12.51
C ARG A 11 -54.41 55.39 -12.09
N THR A 12 -53.32 54.79 -12.53
CA THR A 12 -52.87 53.49 -12.02
C THR A 12 -52.47 53.67 -10.56
N ASN A 13 -53.42 53.46 -9.65
CA ASN A 13 -53.09 53.20 -8.26
C ASN A 13 -52.49 51.79 -8.23
N SER A 14 -51.17 51.71 -8.42
CA SER A 14 -50.37 50.59 -7.96
C SER A 14 -50.44 50.57 -6.44
N ALA A 15 -51.53 50.01 -5.92
CA ALA A 15 -51.56 49.50 -4.57
C ALA A 15 -50.56 48.33 -4.55
N LEU A 16 -49.32 48.66 -4.23
CA LEU A 16 -48.32 47.74 -3.73
C LEU A 16 -48.95 47.04 -2.52
N ASN A 17 -49.63 45.92 -2.77
CA ASN A 17 -49.94 44.93 -1.77
C ASN A 17 -48.61 44.32 -1.35
N ILE A 18 -47.86 45.06 -0.54
CA ILE A 18 -46.89 44.48 0.38
C ILE A 18 -47.78 43.77 1.41
N THR A 19 -48.28 42.59 1.05
CA THR A 19 -48.71 41.63 2.03
C THR A 19 -47.44 41.30 2.79
N SER A 20 -47.29 41.90 3.97
CA SER A 20 -46.41 41.39 4.99
C SER A 20 -46.75 39.92 5.16
N ALA A 21 -45.91 39.05 4.61
CA ALA A 21 -45.99 37.63 4.89
C ALA A 21 -45.74 37.52 6.40
N LEU A 22 -46.81 37.39 7.18
CA LEU A 22 -46.70 37.02 8.59
C LEU A 22 -45.80 35.77 8.63
N PRO A 23 -44.81 35.70 9.53
CA PRO A 23 -44.02 34.50 9.70
C PRO A 23 -44.99 33.34 9.99
N LYS A 24 -45.16 32.44 9.03
CA LYS A 24 -45.96 31.23 9.23
C LYS A 24 -45.24 30.42 10.30
N GLY A 25 -45.87 30.27 11.47
CA GLY A 25 -45.34 29.40 12.52
C GLY A 25 -45.21 27.99 11.97
N VAL A 26 -44.02 27.41 12.09
CA VAL A 26 -43.76 26.01 11.73
C VAL A 26 -44.59 25.14 12.67
N SER A 27 -45.36 24.21 12.11
CA SER A 27 -46.19 23.32 12.93
C SER A 27 -45.31 22.35 13.71
N LEU A 28 -45.71 22.00 14.94
CA LEU A 28 -44.98 21.01 15.76
C LEU A 28 -44.78 19.68 15.02
N ILE A 29 -45.76 19.27 14.19
CA ILE A 29 -45.65 18.06 13.39
C ILE A 29 -44.57 18.17 12.29
N GLU A 30 -44.39 19.36 11.70
CA GLU A 30 -43.36 19.60 10.68
C GLU A 30 -41.96 19.55 11.31
N MET A 31 -41.80 20.10 12.51
CA MET A 31 -40.55 20.00 13.25
C MET A 31 -40.23 18.55 13.65
N LEU A 32 -41.22 17.80 14.13
CA LEU A 32 -41.04 16.37 14.46
C LEU A 32 -40.66 15.55 13.24
N LEU A 33 -41.32 15.79 12.10
CA LEU A 33 -40.99 15.12 10.84
C LEU A 33 -39.56 15.46 10.38
N ALA A 34 -39.18 16.75 10.47
CA ALA A 34 -37.84 17.20 10.11
C ALA A 34 -36.76 16.56 11.02
N MET A 35 -37.00 16.49 12.33
CA MET A 35 -36.09 15.83 13.27
C MET A 35 -35.97 14.32 12.99
N ALA A 36 -37.08 13.65 12.70
CA ALA A 36 -37.07 12.23 12.35
C ALA A 36 -36.28 11.96 11.06
N LEU A 37 -36.50 12.76 10.01
CA LEU A 37 -35.77 12.66 8.75
C LEU A 37 -34.27 12.94 8.93
N MET A 38 -33.92 13.99 9.67
CA MET A 38 -32.53 14.31 9.99
C MET A 38 -31.85 13.18 10.76
N SER A 39 -32.56 12.56 11.72
CA SER A 39 -32.02 11.42 12.47
C SER A 39 -31.71 10.23 11.56
N VAL A 40 -32.62 9.86 10.65
CA VAL A 40 -32.40 8.75 9.71
C VAL A 40 -31.23 9.05 8.77
N ILE A 41 -31.18 10.25 8.19
CA ILE A 41 -30.10 10.66 7.30
C ILE A 41 -28.76 10.64 8.04
N PHE A 42 -28.73 11.11 9.28
CA PHE A 42 -27.52 11.13 10.09
C PHE A 42 -27.02 9.72 10.42
N THR A 43 -27.92 8.81 10.82
CA THR A 43 -27.56 7.41 11.10
C THR A 43 -27.05 6.68 9.85
N LEU A 44 -27.70 6.89 8.70
CA LEU A 44 -27.24 6.32 7.44
C LEU A 44 -25.88 6.89 7.02
N GLY A 45 -25.71 8.22 7.14
CA GLY A 45 -24.43 8.88 6.84
C GLY A 45 -23.29 8.39 7.72
N ALA A 46 -23.51 8.27 9.03
CA ALA A 46 -22.52 7.74 9.97
C ALA A 46 -22.15 6.28 9.65
N SER A 47 -23.13 5.45 9.29
CA SER A 47 -22.92 4.05 8.94
C SER A 47 -22.10 3.89 7.67
N ILE A 48 -22.40 4.69 6.63
CA ILE A 48 -21.65 4.70 5.38
C ILE A 48 -20.22 5.17 5.62
N LEU A 49 -20.02 6.23 6.41
CA LEU A 49 -18.69 6.73 6.75
C LEU A 49 -17.85 5.68 7.50
N ALA A 50 -18.45 5.01 8.49
CA ALA A 50 -17.78 3.94 9.23
C ALA A 50 -17.40 2.77 8.32
N PHE A 51 -18.28 2.40 7.37
CA PHE A 51 -18.00 1.37 6.37
C PHE A 51 -16.85 1.79 5.45
N LEU A 52 -16.86 3.02 4.93
CA LEU A 52 -15.79 3.53 4.06
C LEU A 52 -14.45 3.54 4.78
N MET A 53 -14.39 4.04 6.02
CA MET A 53 -13.14 4.01 6.81
C MET A 53 -12.61 2.60 7.00
N ARG A 54 -13.48 1.62 7.24
CA ARG A 54 -13.09 0.22 7.36
C ARG A 54 -12.52 -0.32 6.04
N VAL A 55 -13.18 -0.03 4.93
CA VAL A 55 -12.73 -0.45 3.59
C VAL A 55 -11.41 0.20 3.22
N GLU A 56 -11.23 1.50 3.50
CA GLU A 56 -9.98 2.22 3.24
C GLU A 56 -8.82 1.65 4.05
N MET A 57 -9.04 1.33 5.32
CA MET A 57 -8.00 0.79 6.20
C MET A 57 -7.60 -0.64 5.78
N GLU A 58 -8.56 -1.50 5.45
CA GLU A 58 -8.29 -2.85 4.95
C GLU A 58 -7.65 -2.84 3.55
N GLY A 59 -8.09 -1.93 2.68
CA GLY A 59 -7.59 -1.79 1.32
C GLY A 59 -6.15 -1.27 1.27
N THR A 60 -5.86 -0.21 2.03
CA THR A 60 -4.54 0.43 2.06
C THR A 60 -3.45 -0.53 2.54
N ASN A 61 -3.71 -1.29 3.61
CA ASN A 61 -2.74 -2.25 4.14
C ASN A 61 -2.43 -3.38 3.13
N ARG A 62 -3.43 -3.87 2.40
CA ARG A 62 -3.23 -4.91 1.37
C ARG A 62 -2.41 -4.39 0.19
N ILE A 63 -2.69 -3.17 -0.27
CA ILE A 63 -1.96 -2.53 -1.37
C ILE A 63 -0.50 -2.30 -0.98
N GLN A 64 -0.25 -1.74 0.21
CA GLN A 64 1.11 -1.49 0.70
C GLN A 64 1.93 -2.78 0.80
N LYS A 65 1.35 -3.88 1.30
CA LYS A 65 2.02 -5.18 1.38
C LYS A 65 2.39 -5.73 0.00
N THR A 66 1.45 -5.66 -0.94
CA THR A 66 1.66 -6.11 -2.32
C THR A 66 2.77 -5.30 -2.99
N PHE A 67 2.74 -3.98 -2.80
CA PHE A 67 3.76 -3.07 -3.30
C PHE A 67 5.15 -3.37 -2.73
N ASN A 68 5.25 -3.61 -1.41
CA ASN A 68 6.52 -3.96 -0.76
C ASN A 68 7.10 -5.28 -1.29
N LEU A 69 6.25 -6.31 -1.48
CA LEU A 69 6.67 -7.59 -2.06
C LEU A 69 7.15 -7.42 -3.51
N GLN A 70 6.42 -6.67 -4.33
CA GLN A 70 6.82 -6.39 -5.71
C GLN A 70 8.13 -5.61 -5.76
N ARG A 71 8.29 -4.60 -4.91
CA ARG A 71 9.51 -3.79 -4.82
C ARG A 71 10.71 -4.63 -4.36
N LEU A 72 10.52 -5.48 -3.36
CA LEU A 72 11.53 -6.43 -2.90
C LEU A 72 11.93 -7.38 -4.04
N SER A 73 10.95 -7.97 -4.71
CA SER A 73 11.17 -8.91 -5.83
C SER A 73 11.99 -8.27 -6.94
N HIS A 74 11.59 -7.07 -7.34
CA HIS A 74 12.25 -6.33 -8.40
C HIS A 74 13.68 -5.98 -8.01
N GLN A 75 13.88 -5.42 -6.80
CA GLN A 75 15.21 -5.07 -6.32
C GLN A 75 16.12 -6.29 -6.20
N PHE A 76 15.61 -7.40 -5.68
CA PHE A 76 16.35 -8.64 -5.56
C PHE A 76 16.80 -9.18 -6.93
N ARG A 77 15.91 -9.17 -7.92
CA ARG A 77 16.24 -9.60 -9.29
C ARG A 77 17.30 -8.72 -9.92
N GLU A 78 17.18 -7.40 -9.79
CA GLU A 78 18.15 -6.43 -10.30
C GLU A 78 19.52 -6.56 -9.63
N ASP A 79 19.53 -6.76 -8.30
CA ASP A 79 20.76 -6.98 -7.55
C ASP A 79 21.43 -8.29 -7.97
N ALA A 80 20.69 -9.39 -8.08
CA ALA A 80 21.22 -10.66 -8.56
C ALA A 80 21.80 -10.57 -9.99
N ARG A 81 21.11 -9.85 -10.90
CA ARG A 81 21.59 -9.61 -12.28
C ARG A 81 22.85 -8.74 -12.34
N SER A 82 23.02 -7.85 -11.37
CA SER A 82 24.18 -6.97 -11.28
C SER A 82 25.36 -7.62 -10.55
N ALA A 83 25.09 -8.64 -9.74
CA ALA A 83 26.08 -9.36 -8.95
C ALA A 83 27.07 -10.14 -9.83
N GLN A 84 28.31 -10.20 -9.34
CA GLN A 84 29.38 -11.00 -9.95
C GLN A 84 29.50 -12.36 -9.29
N SER A 85 29.37 -12.35 -7.97
CA SER A 85 29.30 -13.55 -7.17
C SER A 85 28.24 -13.36 -6.10
N VAL A 86 27.75 -14.50 -5.64
CA VAL A 86 26.78 -14.60 -4.57
C VAL A 86 27.30 -15.63 -3.57
N GLU A 87 27.15 -15.33 -2.29
CA GLU A 87 27.49 -16.24 -1.21
C GLU A 87 26.43 -16.17 -0.12
N ILE A 88 26.20 -17.31 0.53
CA ILE A 88 25.38 -17.41 1.72
C ILE A 88 26.33 -17.46 2.92
N VAL A 89 26.22 -16.48 3.81
CA VAL A 89 27.04 -16.35 5.00
C VAL A 89 26.19 -16.66 6.24
N PRO A 90 26.61 -17.59 7.11
CA PRO A 90 25.93 -17.80 8.38
C PRO A 90 26.10 -16.57 9.28
N GLU A 91 25.03 -16.13 9.94
CA GLU A 91 25.13 -15.06 10.92
C GLU A 91 25.62 -15.64 12.25
N ASN A 92 26.72 -15.10 12.79
CA ASN A 92 27.48 -15.64 13.94
C ASN A 92 26.71 -15.86 15.26
N ASN A 93 25.39 -15.57 15.32
CA ASN A 93 24.61 -15.68 16.55
C ASN A 93 23.17 -16.19 16.37
N LYS A 94 22.75 -16.59 15.17
CA LYS A 94 21.36 -17.00 14.90
C LYS A 94 21.29 -18.05 13.79
N LYS A 95 20.15 -18.77 13.72
CA LYS A 95 19.78 -19.59 12.55
C LYS A 95 19.51 -18.73 11.29
N SER A 96 19.58 -17.40 11.41
CA SER A 96 19.43 -16.48 10.29
C SER A 96 20.62 -16.60 9.35
N THR A 97 20.28 -16.63 8.08
CA THR A 97 21.23 -16.75 6.99
C THR A 97 21.31 -15.39 6.31
N ILE A 98 22.51 -14.93 5.95
CA ILE A 98 22.69 -13.68 5.20
C ILE A 98 23.03 -14.04 3.77
N LEU A 99 22.30 -13.47 2.81
CA LEU A 99 22.66 -13.55 1.41
C LEU A 99 23.50 -12.34 1.03
N LYS A 100 24.69 -12.57 0.49
CA LYS A 100 25.62 -11.51 0.09
C LYS A 100 25.87 -11.57 -1.41
N PHE A 101 25.62 -10.45 -2.08
CA PHE A 101 25.97 -10.20 -3.47
C PHE A 101 27.22 -9.31 -3.53
N GLU A 102 28.22 -9.73 -4.29
CA GLU A 102 29.42 -8.93 -4.56
C GLU A 102 29.30 -8.21 -5.91
N MET A 103 29.57 -6.89 -5.91
CA MET A 103 29.49 -5.98 -7.05
C MET A 103 30.87 -5.32 -7.31
N LYS A 104 31.12 -4.77 -8.52
CA LYS A 104 32.35 -4.00 -8.82
C LYS A 104 32.16 -2.49 -8.61
N PRO A 105 33.21 -1.75 -8.19
CA PRO A 105 34.32 -2.16 -7.32
C PRO A 105 33.95 -1.97 -5.84
N GLU A 106 34.33 -2.93 -4.99
CA GLU A 106 34.17 -2.92 -3.51
C GLU A 106 32.75 -2.67 -2.96
N THR A 107 31.72 -2.88 -3.78
CA THR A 107 30.33 -2.73 -3.33
C THR A 107 29.75 -4.10 -3.05
N SER A 108 29.14 -4.29 -1.89
CA SER A 108 28.39 -5.51 -1.56
C SER A 108 26.96 -5.18 -1.15
N ILE A 109 26.06 -6.11 -1.42
CA ILE A 109 24.66 -6.01 -1.00
C ILE A 109 24.34 -7.21 -0.14
N LEU A 110 23.83 -6.96 1.06
CA LEU A 110 23.46 -7.98 2.03
C LEU A 110 21.95 -7.99 2.21
N TYR A 111 21.37 -9.17 2.17
CA TYR A 111 19.97 -9.42 2.54
C TYR A 111 19.94 -10.28 3.81
N SER A 112 19.17 -9.83 4.79
CA SER A 112 19.00 -10.54 6.05
C SER A 112 17.60 -10.31 6.61
N GLU A 113 17.23 -11.10 7.61
CA GLU A 113 16.09 -10.80 8.47
C GLU A 113 16.37 -9.52 9.28
N ASN A 114 15.36 -8.71 9.54
CA ASN A 114 15.49 -7.54 10.40
C ASN A 114 15.37 -7.95 11.88
N THR A 115 16.48 -7.94 12.60
CA THR A 115 16.49 -8.38 14.01
C THR A 115 15.86 -7.40 14.99
N GLN A 116 15.61 -6.16 14.57
CA GLN A 116 15.03 -5.09 15.41
C GLN A 116 13.55 -4.83 15.08
N GLY A 117 12.99 -5.49 14.07
CA GLY A 117 11.64 -5.28 13.58
C GLY A 117 11.09 -6.53 12.92
N ASN A 118 10.08 -6.36 12.07
CA ASN A 118 9.51 -7.43 11.26
C ASN A 118 9.72 -7.03 9.79
N GLY A 119 10.47 -7.82 9.03
CA GLY A 119 10.78 -7.45 7.66
C GLY A 119 12.15 -7.89 7.18
N ILE A 120 12.33 -7.78 5.87
CA ILE A 120 13.60 -8.08 5.21
C ILE A 120 14.44 -6.81 5.14
N LEU A 121 15.69 -6.93 5.56
CA LEU A 121 16.68 -5.87 5.53
C LEU A 121 17.59 -6.03 4.32
N ARG A 122 17.81 -4.94 3.59
CA ARG A 122 18.80 -4.83 2.52
C ARG A 122 19.83 -3.76 2.86
N LEU A 123 21.09 -4.14 2.92
CA LEU A 123 22.22 -3.23 3.17
C LEU A 123 23.14 -3.17 1.96
N LYS A 124 23.36 -1.98 1.40
CA LYS A 124 24.40 -1.72 0.41
C LYS A 124 25.62 -1.14 1.11
N LYS A 125 26.74 -1.86 1.04
CA LYS A 125 28.04 -1.43 1.58
C LYS A 125 29.00 -1.11 0.45
N GLN A 126 29.87 -0.12 0.65
CA GLN A 126 31.04 0.14 -0.18
C GLN A 126 32.25 0.27 0.72
N SER A 127 33.32 -0.48 0.44
CA SER A 127 34.56 -0.44 1.23
C SER A 127 34.28 -0.57 2.74
N ASN A 128 33.38 -1.49 3.10
CA ASN A 128 32.89 -1.79 4.46
C ASN A 128 32.00 -0.72 5.14
N LYS A 129 31.77 0.45 4.51
CA LYS A 129 30.81 1.45 5.00
C LYS A 129 29.42 1.19 4.43
N THR A 130 28.39 1.20 5.27
CA THR A 130 27.00 1.14 4.81
C THR A 130 26.62 2.46 4.15
N ILE A 131 26.27 2.43 2.86
CA ILE A 131 25.79 3.59 2.10
C ILE A 131 24.28 3.65 2.15
N THR A 132 23.61 2.50 2.01
CA THR A 132 22.16 2.44 1.91
C THR A 132 21.63 1.34 2.80
N ARG A 133 20.60 1.66 3.56
CA ARG A 133 19.79 0.72 4.33
C ARG A 133 18.36 0.82 3.82
N THR A 134 17.80 -0.30 3.41
CA THR A 134 16.41 -0.38 2.94
C THR A 134 15.70 -1.48 3.71
N GLU A 135 14.58 -1.13 4.30
CA GLU A 135 13.75 -2.04 5.09
C GLU A 135 12.47 -2.31 4.32
N TYR A 136 12.11 -3.59 4.22
CA TYR A 136 10.87 -4.03 3.62
C TYR A 136 9.97 -4.54 4.75
N PRO A 137 9.02 -3.74 5.24
CA PRO A 137 8.14 -4.16 6.32
C PRO A 137 7.17 -5.21 5.77
N ILE A 138 7.53 -6.46 5.99
CA ILE A 138 6.81 -7.67 5.62
C ILE A 138 6.79 -8.51 6.90
N SER A 139 5.69 -9.19 7.17
CA SER A 139 5.65 -10.14 8.28
C SER A 139 6.08 -11.50 7.76
N GLU A 140 7.37 -11.81 7.87
CA GLU A 140 7.91 -13.09 7.43
C GLU A 140 8.10 -14.10 8.56
N ASP A 141 7.93 -15.38 8.21
CA ASP A 141 8.36 -16.53 8.96
C ASP A 141 9.27 -17.38 8.07
N ALA A 142 10.30 -17.97 8.67
CA ALA A 142 11.24 -18.86 8.00
C ALA A 142 11.85 -18.27 6.70
N LEU A 143 12.54 -17.13 6.79
CA LEU A 143 13.36 -16.62 5.68
C LEU A 143 14.57 -17.51 5.44
N TYR A 144 14.71 -18.03 4.22
CA TYR A 144 15.88 -18.79 3.79
C TYR A 144 16.29 -18.47 2.35
N PHE A 145 17.56 -18.74 2.08
CA PHE A 145 18.20 -18.48 0.79
C PHE A 145 18.74 -19.77 0.21
N GLU A 146 18.62 -19.90 -1.11
CA GLU A 146 19.15 -21.04 -1.85
C GLU A 146 19.97 -20.53 -3.04
N ILE A 147 21.09 -21.21 -3.31
CA ILE A 147 21.91 -20.98 -4.51
C ILE A 147 22.00 -22.31 -5.24
N GLU A 148 21.43 -22.36 -6.44
CA GLU A 148 21.45 -23.54 -7.30
C GLU A 148 22.34 -23.29 -8.53
N LYS A 149 23.19 -24.26 -8.88
CA LYS A 149 23.96 -24.24 -10.13
C LYS A 149 23.07 -24.75 -11.26
N GLN A 150 22.68 -23.87 -12.17
CA GLN A 150 21.84 -24.22 -13.32
C GLN A 150 22.63 -23.97 -14.60
N ASN A 151 23.12 -24.99 -15.30
CA ASN A 151 23.91 -24.77 -16.51
C ASN A 151 23.16 -23.91 -17.55
N PRO A 152 23.68 -22.75 -18.00
CA PRO A 152 25.05 -22.23 -17.87
C PRO A 152 25.27 -21.03 -16.90
N GLY A 153 24.58 -20.97 -15.75
CA GLY A 153 24.65 -19.91 -14.74
C GLY A 153 24.36 -20.35 -13.29
N LEU A 154 24.19 -19.37 -12.41
CA LEU A 154 23.81 -19.56 -10.99
C LEU A 154 22.42 -18.96 -10.78
N MET A 155 21.54 -19.70 -10.11
CA MET A 155 20.21 -19.25 -9.74
C MET A 155 20.17 -19.02 -8.23
N VAL A 156 19.64 -17.88 -7.83
CA VAL A 156 19.53 -17.51 -6.42
C VAL A 156 18.07 -17.30 -6.09
N SER A 157 17.66 -17.90 -4.99
CA SER A 157 16.27 -17.91 -4.55
C SER A 157 16.17 -17.38 -3.12
N MET A 158 15.20 -16.49 -2.90
CA MET A 158 14.79 -16.03 -1.58
C MET A 158 13.37 -16.56 -1.34
N ASN A 159 13.21 -17.24 -0.20
CA ASN A 159 11.97 -17.88 0.18
C ASN A 159 11.58 -17.47 1.61
N PHE A 160 10.31 -17.19 1.82
CA PHE A 160 9.76 -16.99 3.17
C PHE A 160 8.25 -17.23 3.18
N ARG A 161 7.68 -17.44 4.36
CA ARG A 161 6.23 -17.51 4.57
C ARG A 161 5.73 -16.16 5.04
N ILE A 162 4.61 -15.70 4.50
CA ILE A 162 3.97 -14.46 4.95
C ILE A 162 3.06 -14.81 6.13
N LEU A 163 3.30 -14.27 7.32
CA LEU A 163 2.39 -14.48 8.45
C LEU A 163 1.05 -13.80 8.16
N PRO A 164 -0.07 -14.47 8.49
CA PRO A 164 -1.35 -13.82 8.51
C PRO A 164 -1.37 -12.74 9.60
N GLU A 165 -1.73 -11.52 9.22
CA GLU A 165 -2.05 -10.46 10.16
C GLU A 165 -3.40 -10.83 10.82
N VAL A 166 -3.38 -11.02 12.14
CA VAL A 166 -4.45 -11.40 13.08
C VAL A 166 -5.85 -11.65 12.48
N LEU A 167 -6.34 -12.89 12.65
CA LEU A 167 -7.72 -13.32 12.36
C LEU A 167 -8.74 -12.33 12.94
N HIS A 168 -9.51 -11.69 12.07
CA HIS A 168 -10.85 -11.24 12.46
C HIS A 168 -11.79 -12.45 12.30
N GLU A 169 -12.71 -12.63 13.26
CA GLU A 169 -13.60 -13.80 13.48
C GLU A 169 -14.41 -14.33 12.29
N ASN A 170 -14.37 -13.70 11.11
CA ASN A 170 -15.17 -14.06 9.94
C ASN A 170 -14.32 -14.54 8.74
N GLN A 171 -13.45 -15.53 8.93
CA GLN A 171 -12.74 -16.18 7.81
C GLN A 171 -13.33 -17.55 7.49
N THR A 172 -14.32 -17.59 6.60
CA THR A 172 -14.86 -18.81 5.96
C THR A 172 -13.98 -19.33 4.81
N LEU A 173 -12.83 -18.71 4.55
CA LEU A 173 -11.92 -19.10 3.49
C LEU A 173 -10.58 -19.54 4.09
N ASN A 174 -10.36 -20.85 4.03
CA ASN A 174 -9.08 -21.48 4.31
C ASN A 174 -8.04 -20.90 3.35
N LYS A 175 -7.22 -19.93 3.79
CA LYS A 175 -6.22 -19.30 2.93
C LYS A 175 -5.08 -20.29 2.70
N PRO A 176 -4.72 -20.61 1.45
CA PRO A 176 -3.57 -21.46 1.17
C PRO A 176 -2.30 -20.83 1.72
N GLY A 177 -1.35 -21.65 2.15
CA GLY A 177 -0.09 -21.20 2.73
C GLY A 177 0.59 -20.16 1.83
N ASN A 178 0.72 -18.94 2.34
CA ASN A 178 1.30 -17.81 1.60
C ASN A 178 2.84 -17.91 1.60
N SER A 179 3.40 -18.94 0.95
CA SER A 179 4.84 -18.98 0.67
C SER A 179 5.15 -18.02 -0.46
N PHE A 180 6.09 -17.13 -0.24
CA PHE A 180 6.64 -16.24 -1.25
C PHE A 180 8.01 -16.77 -1.67
N LYS A 181 8.22 -16.87 -2.99
CA LYS A 181 9.48 -17.25 -3.61
C LYS A 181 9.83 -16.26 -4.72
N VAL A 182 11.05 -15.71 -4.66
CA VAL A 182 11.62 -14.94 -5.75
C VAL A 182 12.94 -15.57 -6.17
N GLU A 183 13.11 -15.73 -7.48
CA GLU A 183 14.29 -16.33 -8.06
C GLU A 183 14.88 -15.40 -9.12
N SER A 184 16.20 -15.43 -9.27
CA SER A 184 16.90 -14.69 -10.30
C SER A 184 18.21 -15.38 -10.68
N GLN A 185 18.58 -15.27 -11.96
CA GLN A 185 19.89 -15.70 -12.44
C GLN A 185 20.94 -14.63 -12.17
N VAL A 186 22.11 -15.05 -11.68
CA VAL A 186 23.28 -14.21 -11.48
C VAL A 186 24.01 -14.01 -12.81
N ASN A 187 24.57 -12.82 -13.01
CA ASN A 187 25.21 -12.43 -14.25
C ASN A 187 26.22 -13.48 -14.77
N ARG A 188 26.05 -13.87 -16.04
CA ARG A 188 26.88 -14.84 -16.76
C ARG A 188 28.29 -14.33 -17.08
N LYS A 189 28.50 -13.00 -17.13
CA LYS A 189 29.80 -12.42 -17.55
C LYS A 189 30.93 -12.61 -16.53
N PHE A 190 30.62 -12.95 -15.28
CA PHE A 190 31.61 -13.00 -14.20
C PHE A 190 31.69 -14.34 -13.45
N SER A 191 30.76 -15.26 -13.71
CA SER A 191 30.73 -16.59 -13.10
C SER A 191 31.82 -17.55 -13.61
N ILE A 192 32.61 -17.15 -14.63
CA ILE A 192 33.63 -17.98 -15.28
C ILE A 192 35.05 -17.78 -14.71
N GLN A 193 35.31 -16.77 -13.87
CA GLN A 193 36.66 -16.52 -13.32
C GLN A 193 36.85 -17.08 -11.90
N LYS A 194 36.67 -18.40 -11.72
CA LYS A 194 37.36 -19.16 -10.66
C LYS A 194 37.67 -20.57 -11.18
N SER A 195 38.58 -20.66 -12.15
CA SER A 195 39.39 -21.87 -12.34
C SER A 195 40.80 -21.59 -11.83
N THR A 196 41.11 -22.26 -10.73
CA THR A 196 42.35 -22.32 -9.97
C THR A 196 43.61 -22.38 -10.86
N PRO A 197 44.67 -21.60 -10.59
CA PRO A 197 46.00 -21.92 -11.09
C PRO A 197 46.56 -23.10 -10.28
N LYS A 198 47.03 -24.13 -10.99
CA LYS A 198 48.03 -25.06 -10.48
C LYS A 198 49.34 -24.76 -11.19
#